data_AF-H0T0K5-F1
#
_entry.id   AF-H0T0K5-F1
#
_cell.length_a   1.000
_cell.length_b   1.000
_cell.length_c   1.000
_cell.angle_alpha   90.00
_cell.angle_beta   90.00
_cell.angle_gamma   90.00
#
_symmetry.space_group_name_H-M   'P 1'
#
loop_
_entity.id
_entity.type
_entity.pdbx_description
1 polymer ?
#
loop_
_entity_poly.entity_id
_entity_poly.type
_entity_poly.pdbx_seq_one_letter_code
_entity_poly.pdbx_strand_id
1 'polypeptide(L)'
;MPSGRVRHWVKSRLGIGEASAAERLDADAQRFIAALQAELRSAKDDAQRYKRVTEEMGVIMGRLRDERDSYKLASESASAELRRLTRPRATAGSGSKLGSRSGRRMDNDVSVLKNTPPSGLRVLCVGTGRDGTTSLTRMMQEIFDHQGNGEKAVHEWESSELNELFCRLKETNDPGIEDQIRQTILDCPHACVVGNGYAAILPIIAELLGDRVTLVHLRRRDRAACIASLAENAELSPQNHVYYADSPAAQRKRPTAFHFGEMSREQWLALPLTDKFGWYYDKTHSLIERSKSLFPNTLSIDTEDLAAESVRAALAHAVGSTEAPRPFHVNRFVDLRHVPAERRSFVQRLLGQLDVQKLAHDDLYGLRQVLNEMIYHLAHFPDQAPGALDELRWTLAETESLLNSRLSDVHQLMAHVGAASDSVAAVPDGQTAARPGNGSRTSR
;
A
#
# COMPACT_ATOMS: atom_id res chain seq x y z
N MET A 1 58.48 -47.99 20.19
CA MET A 1 58.77 -46.62 20.69
C MET A 1 57.88 -45.66 19.90
N PRO A 2 57.04 -44.74 20.44
CA PRO A 2 56.85 -44.25 21.81
C PRO A 2 55.35 -44.12 22.25
N SER A 3 54.43 -45.03 21.86
CA SER A 3 52.97 -44.84 22.13
C SER A 3 52.51 -45.14 23.57
N GLY A 4 53.25 -45.99 24.31
CA GLY A 4 52.87 -46.39 25.67
C GLY A 4 53.06 -45.29 26.73
N ARG A 5 54.12 -44.46 26.59
CA ARG A 5 54.40 -43.38 27.55
C ARG A 5 53.46 -42.19 27.39
N VAL A 6 53.02 -41.88 26.18
CA VAL A 6 52.04 -40.80 25.92
C VAL A 6 50.66 -41.20 26.45
N ARG A 7 50.22 -42.46 26.25
CA ARG A 7 48.95 -42.96 26.83
C ARG A 7 48.95 -42.98 28.35
N HIS A 8 50.07 -43.36 28.98
CA HIS A 8 50.18 -43.37 30.43
C HIS A 8 50.23 -41.94 31.01
N TRP A 9 50.89 -41.02 30.32
CA TRP A 9 50.96 -39.60 30.68
C TRP A 9 49.60 -38.89 30.56
N VAL A 10 48.81 -39.17 29.51
CA VAL A 10 47.44 -38.64 29.35
C VAL A 10 46.48 -39.25 30.38
N LYS A 11 46.59 -40.54 30.68
CA LYS A 11 45.77 -41.22 31.71
C LYS A 11 46.04 -40.67 33.12
N SER A 12 47.29 -40.35 33.46
CA SER A 12 47.59 -39.84 34.81
C SER A 12 47.28 -38.35 35.00
N ARG A 13 47.26 -37.54 33.92
CA ARG A 13 46.99 -36.09 34.01
C ARG A 13 45.51 -35.71 33.94
N LEU A 14 44.66 -36.53 33.32
CA LEU A 14 43.24 -36.20 33.14
C LEU A 14 42.33 -36.81 34.21
N GLY A 15 42.75 -37.86 34.93
CA GLY A 15 41.93 -38.45 35.99
C GLY A 15 40.57 -38.99 35.54
N ILE A 16 40.41 -39.29 34.24
CA ILE A 16 39.15 -39.77 33.66
C ILE A 16 39.28 -41.26 33.40
N GLY A 17 38.61 -42.08 34.21
CA GLY A 17 38.44 -43.50 33.91
C GLY A 17 37.62 -43.68 32.62
N GLU A 18 37.97 -44.65 31.78
CA GLU A 18 37.30 -44.91 30.48
C GLU A 18 35.78 -45.11 30.62
N ALA A 19 35.30 -45.55 31.78
CA ALA A 19 33.87 -45.61 32.10
C ALA A 19 33.18 -44.23 32.10
N SER A 20 33.85 -43.16 32.57
CA SER A 20 33.22 -41.85 32.72
C SER A 20 33.21 -41.02 31.44
N ALA A 21 34.03 -41.36 30.43
CA ALA A 21 33.96 -40.74 29.10
C ALA A 21 32.80 -41.31 28.28
N ALA A 22 32.55 -42.62 28.36
CA ALA A 22 31.42 -43.27 27.70
C ALA A 22 30.08 -42.82 28.30
N GLU A 23 29.99 -42.72 29.63
CA GLU A 23 28.81 -42.21 30.33
C GLU A 23 28.52 -40.74 30.00
N ARG A 24 29.55 -39.91 29.81
CA ARG A 24 29.39 -38.50 29.38
C ARG A 24 28.86 -38.40 27.96
N LEU A 25 29.38 -39.21 27.03
CA LEU A 25 28.92 -39.24 25.65
C LEU A 25 27.47 -39.74 25.52
N ASP A 26 27.09 -40.72 26.33
CA ASP A 26 25.70 -41.20 26.36
C ASP A 26 24.75 -40.13 26.94
N ALA A 27 25.17 -39.43 28.01
CA ALA A 27 24.41 -38.31 28.56
C ALA A 27 24.29 -37.13 27.57
N ASP A 28 25.32 -36.83 26.80
CA ASP A 28 25.29 -35.81 25.75
C ASP A 28 24.38 -36.22 24.58
N ALA A 29 24.41 -37.48 24.16
CA ALA A 29 23.52 -38.00 23.13
C ALA A 29 22.06 -37.94 23.58
N GLN A 30 21.76 -38.31 24.83
CA GLN A 30 20.41 -38.20 25.40
C GLN A 30 19.92 -36.75 25.47
N ARG A 31 20.79 -35.80 25.85
CA ARG A 31 20.46 -34.36 25.82
C ARG A 31 20.14 -33.86 24.41
N PHE A 32 20.95 -34.27 23.43
CA PHE A 32 20.74 -33.89 22.03
C PHE A 32 19.44 -34.46 21.45
N ILE A 33 19.14 -35.73 21.74
CA ILE A 33 17.88 -36.37 21.35
C ILE A 33 16.68 -35.66 22.00
N ALA A 34 16.77 -35.30 23.28
CA ALA A 34 15.72 -34.56 23.96
C ALA A 34 15.48 -33.17 23.36
N ALA A 35 16.56 -32.47 22.97
CA ALA A 35 16.47 -31.17 22.28
C ALA A 35 15.80 -31.30 20.91
N LEU A 36 16.20 -32.28 20.09
CA LEU A 36 15.56 -32.54 18.79
C LEU A 36 14.08 -32.92 18.92
N GLN A 37 13.72 -33.69 19.95
CA GLN A 37 12.31 -34.01 20.22
C GLN A 37 11.50 -32.79 20.69
N ALA A 38 12.12 -31.84 21.39
CA ALA A 38 11.48 -30.59 21.77
C ALA A 38 11.25 -29.68 20.55
N GLU A 39 12.24 -29.54 19.68
CA GLU A 39 12.13 -28.82 18.40
C GLU A 39 11.05 -29.43 17.49
N LEU A 40 11.02 -30.76 17.38
CA LEU A 40 10.00 -31.46 16.58
C LEU A 40 8.58 -31.24 17.12
N ARG A 41 8.41 -31.17 18.44
CA ARG A 41 7.12 -30.82 19.08
C ARG A 41 6.75 -29.37 18.78
N SER A 42 7.69 -28.43 18.92
CA SER A 42 7.47 -27.02 18.58
C SER A 42 7.03 -26.85 17.12
N ALA A 43 7.76 -27.47 16.18
CA ALA A 43 7.42 -27.41 14.77
C ALA A 43 6.04 -28.02 14.46
N LYS A 44 5.63 -29.07 15.19
CA LYS A 44 4.31 -29.68 15.05
C LYS A 44 3.21 -28.77 15.60
N ASP A 45 3.45 -28.10 16.72
CA ASP A 45 2.52 -27.15 17.32
C ASP A 45 2.36 -25.91 16.43
N ASP A 46 3.46 -25.44 15.82
CA ASP A 46 3.45 -24.37 14.81
C ASP A 46 2.68 -24.80 13.57
N ALA A 47 2.89 -26.00 13.03
CA ALA A 47 2.12 -26.51 11.90
C ALA A 47 0.62 -26.61 12.20
N GLN A 48 0.23 -27.01 13.42
CA GLN A 48 -1.17 -27.00 13.86
C GLN A 48 -1.73 -25.59 14.03
N ARG A 49 -0.90 -24.64 14.49
CA ARG A 49 -1.24 -23.21 14.57
C ARG A 49 -1.50 -22.65 13.16
N TYR A 50 -0.63 -22.93 12.20
CA TYR A 50 -0.82 -22.53 10.80
C TYR A 50 -2.08 -23.12 10.19
N LYS A 51 -2.34 -24.42 10.44
CA LYS A 51 -3.58 -25.06 9.97
C LYS A 51 -4.83 -24.32 10.46
N ARG A 52 -4.88 -23.95 11.74
CA ARG A 52 -6.00 -23.18 12.32
C ARG A 52 -6.13 -21.79 11.68
N VAL A 53 -5.02 -21.08 11.50
CA VAL A 53 -5.03 -19.78 10.83
C VAL A 53 -5.56 -19.87 9.39
N THR A 54 -5.15 -20.91 8.65
CA THR A 54 -5.64 -21.13 7.28
C THR A 54 -7.13 -21.47 7.24
N GLU A 55 -7.61 -22.30 8.17
CA GLU A 55 -9.04 -22.63 8.32
C GLU A 55 -9.88 -21.38 8.65
N GLU A 56 -9.42 -20.55 9.60
CA GLU A 56 -10.06 -19.29 9.99
C GLU A 56 -10.06 -18.27 8.83
N MET A 57 -8.95 -18.16 8.11
CA MET A 57 -8.87 -17.32 6.92
C MET A 57 -9.85 -17.82 5.84
N GLY A 58 -10.02 -19.14 5.71
CA GLY A 58 -11.06 -19.74 4.86
C GLY A 58 -12.48 -19.30 5.25
N VAL A 59 -12.79 -19.23 6.55
CA VAL A 59 -14.09 -18.75 7.04
C VAL A 59 -14.29 -17.26 6.73
N ILE A 60 -13.27 -16.42 6.97
CA ILE A 60 -13.33 -14.99 6.67
C ILE A 60 -13.51 -14.77 5.16
N MET A 61 -12.75 -15.48 4.33
CA MET A 61 -12.87 -15.42 2.87
C MET A 61 -14.23 -15.93 2.38
N GLY A 62 -14.82 -16.92 3.07
CA GLY A 62 -16.20 -17.35 2.83
C GLY A 62 -17.21 -16.23 3.06
N ARG A 63 -17.14 -15.55 4.21
CA ARG A 63 -18.02 -14.41 4.52
C ARG A 63 -17.87 -13.27 3.52
N LEU A 64 -16.63 -12.95 3.13
CA LEU A 64 -16.36 -11.92 2.11
C LEU A 64 -16.91 -12.31 0.74
N ARG A 65 -16.92 -13.61 0.40
CA ARG A 65 -17.55 -14.13 -0.82
C ARG A 65 -19.07 -13.98 -0.78
N ASP A 66 -19.70 -14.31 0.34
CA ASP A 66 -21.15 -14.16 0.52
C ASP A 66 -21.57 -12.67 0.43
N GLU A 67 -20.80 -11.78 1.06
CA GLU A 67 -20.99 -10.33 0.94
C GLU A 67 -20.84 -9.85 -0.51
N ARG A 68 -19.79 -10.29 -1.21
CA ARG A 68 -19.55 -9.99 -2.64
C ARG A 68 -20.74 -10.39 -3.50
N ASP A 69 -21.25 -11.60 -3.31
CA ASP A 69 -22.38 -12.13 -4.09
C ASP A 69 -23.67 -11.34 -3.80
N SER A 70 -23.89 -10.95 -2.54
CA SER A 70 -24.98 -10.04 -2.17
C SER A 70 -24.85 -8.66 -2.84
N TYR A 71 -23.65 -8.07 -2.90
CA TYR A 71 -23.44 -6.79 -3.57
C TYR A 71 -23.64 -6.89 -5.09
N LYS A 72 -23.21 -7.99 -5.71
CA LYS A 72 -23.41 -8.24 -7.13
C LYS A 72 -24.90 -8.29 -7.49
N LEU A 73 -25.69 -9.03 -6.71
CA LEU A 73 -27.15 -9.09 -6.88
C LEU A 73 -27.81 -7.71 -6.75
N ALA A 74 -27.40 -6.92 -5.75
CA ALA A 74 -27.91 -5.56 -5.56
C ALA A 74 -27.54 -4.64 -6.74
N SER A 75 -26.31 -4.73 -7.24
CA SER A 75 -25.83 -3.95 -8.40
C SER A 75 -26.56 -4.32 -9.70
N GLU A 76 -26.80 -5.61 -9.93
CA GLU A 76 -27.56 -6.10 -11.08
C GLU A 76 -29.01 -5.61 -11.03
N SER A 77 -29.64 -5.63 -9.85
CA SER A 77 -30.98 -5.09 -9.63
C SER A 77 -31.05 -3.58 -9.91
N ALA A 78 -30.10 -2.81 -9.36
CA ALA A 78 -30.03 -1.36 -9.59
C ALA A 78 -29.77 -1.02 -11.06
N SER A 79 -28.91 -1.78 -11.73
CA SER A 79 -28.63 -1.64 -13.16
C SER A 79 -29.85 -1.95 -14.03
N ALA A 80 -30.63 -2.98 -13.67
CA ALA A 80 -31.88 -3.32 -14.36
C ALA A 80 -32.92 -2.20 -14.23
N GLU A 81 -33.01 -1.58 -13.05
CA GLU A 81 -33.90 -0.45 -12.78
C GLU A 81 -33.47 0.82 -13.53
N LEU A 82 -32.17 1.12 -13.55
CA LEU A 82 -31.60 2.19 -14.36
C LEU A 82 -31.90 2.00 -15.85
N ARG A 83 -31.73 0.79 -16.40
CA ARG A 83 -32.07 0.47 -17.81
C ARG A 83 -33.57 0.63 -18.09
N ARG A 84 -34.43 0.38 -17.11
CA ARG A 84 -35.87 0.61 -17.21
C ARG A 84 -36.20 2.10 -17.26
N LEU A 85 -35.51 2.92 -16.48
CA LEU A 85 -35.72 4.37 -16.40
C LEU A 85 -35.08 5.14 -17.57
N THR A 86 -33.98 4.63 -18.13
CA THR A 86 -33.20 5.30 -19.19
C THR A 86 -33.58 4.88 -20.60
N ARG A 87 -34.61 4.05 -20.79
CA ARG A 87 -35.09 3.71 -22.15
C ARG A 87 -35.57 4.99 -22.87
N PRO A 88 -34.90 5.43 -23.95
CA PRO A 88 -35.26 6.67 -24.63
C PRO A 88 -36.60 6.51 -25.37
N ARG A 89 -37.51 7.45 -25.18
CA ARG A 89 -38.59 7.71 -26.14
C ARG A 89 -37.91 8.35 -27.37
N ALA A 90 -37.97 7.68 -28.51
CA ALA A 90 -37.34 8.14 -29.73
C ALA A 90 -37.89 9.52 -30.16
N THR A 91 -37.03 10.53 -30.20
CA THR A 91 -37.26 11.78 -30.94
C THR A 91 -35.99 12.18 -31.66
N ALA A 92 -36.16 12.47 -32.96
CA ALA A 92 -35.13 12.81 -33.93
C ALA A 92 -34.74 14.30 -33.88
N GLY A 93 -33.55 14.62 -34.41
CA GLY A 93 -33.10 15.97 -34.78
C GLY A 93 -31.71 16.29 -34.23
N SER A 94 -30.64 16.27 -35.04
CA SER A 94 -30.12 17.46 -35.77
C SER A 94 -29.64 18.55 -34.80
N GLY A 95 -28.39 18.97 -34.65
CA GLY A 95 -27.20 18.95 -35.50
C GLY A 95 -26.65 20.39 -35.57
N SER A 96 -25.42 20.67 -35.10
CA SER A 96 -24.53 21.71 -35.67
C SER A 96 -23.17 21.81 -34.97
N LYS A 97 -22.13 21.98 -35.79
CA LYS A 97 -20.73 22.30 -35.51
C LYS A 97 -20.50 23.76 -35.07
N LEU A 98 -19.31 24.02 -34.52
CA LEU A 98 -18.42 25.21 -34.57
C LEU A 98 -17.91 25.54 -33.15
N GLY A 99 -16.65 25.90 -32.88
CA GLY A 99 -15.47 26.15 -33.69
C GLY A 99 -14.29 26.48 -32.74
N SER A 100 -13.07 26.22 -33.22
CA SER A 100 -11.79 26.45 -32.54
C SER A 100 -11.40 27.93 -32.51
N ARG A 101 -10.69 28.38 -31.45
CA ARG A 101 -9.76 29.51 -31.55
C ARG A 101 -8.65 29.47 -30.49
N SER A 102 -7.42 29.60 -30.97
CA SER A 102 -6.17 29.70 -30.23
C SER A 102 -5.89 31.13 -29.74
N GLY A 103 -5.14 31.25 -28.64
CA GLY A 103 -4.62 32.50 -28.09
C GLY A 103 -3.24 32.28 -27.46
N ARG A 104 -2.31 33.19 -27.76
CA ARG A 104 -0.84 33.11 -27.58
C ARG A 104 -0.38 33.42 -26.16
N ARG A 105 0.76 32.81 -25.79
CA ARG A 105 1.65 33.13 -24.67
C ARG A 105 2.23 34.54 -24.75
N MET A 106 2.50 35.12 -23.58
CA MET A 106 3.60 36.06 -23.36
C MET A 106 4.48 35.53 -22.23
N ASP A 107 5.78 35.45 -22.52
CA ASP A 107 6.85 35.17 -21.58
C ASP A 107 7.18 36.44 -20.80
N ASN A 108 7.58 36.29 -19.54
CA ASN A 108 8.54 37.19 -18.92
C ASN A 108 9.37 36.46 -17.86
N ASP A 109 10.66 36.81 -17.86
CA ASP A 109 11.79 36.25 -17.13
C ASP A 109 11.63 36.23 -15.60
N VAL A 110 11.94 35.08 -14.99
CA VAL A 110 12.88 35.00 -13.85
C VAL A 110 13.73 33.75 -14.05
N SER A 111 15.02 33.94 -14.32
CA SER A 111 16.00 32.87 -14.43
C SER A 111 16.88 32.84 -13.19
N VAL A 112 16.77 31.77 -12.40
CA VAL A 112 17.86 30.93 -11.83
C VAL A 112 17.18 29.68 -11.26
N LEU A 113 16.97 28.64 -12.08
CA LEU A 113 16.77 27.22 -11.74
C LEU A 113 16.66 26.48 -13.09
N LYS A 114 17.73 26.52 -13.88
CA LYS A 114 17.76 25.88 -15.20
C LYS A 114 18.11 24.39 -15.06
N ASN A 115 17.09 23.54 -15.25
CA ASN A 115 17.11 22.22 -15.90
C ASN A 115 16.25 21.14 -15.21
N THR A 116 15.47 21.48 -14.18
CA THR A 116 14.48 20.54 -13.64
C THR A 116 13.22 20.59 -14.52
N PRO A 117 12.69 19.45 -15.03
CA PRO A 117 11.37 19.46 -15.65
C PRO A 117 10.35 20.07 -14.67
N PRO A 118 9.37 20.84 -15.13
CA PRO A 118 8.36 21.40 -14.24
C PRO A 118 7.66 20.26 -13.50
N SER A 119 7.50 20.42 -12.18
CA SER A 119 6.75 19.50 -11.32
C SER A 119 5.46 19.04 -12.01
N GLY A 120 5.20 17.73 -11.98
CA GLY A 120 4.00 17.13 -12.57
C GLY A 120 2.72 17.45 -11.79
N LEU A 121 2.86 18.02 -10.57
CA LEU A 121 1.77 18.20 -9.64
C LEU A 121 0.73 19.22 -10.12
N ARG A 122 -0.53 18.78 -10.18
CA ARG A 122 -1.71 19.61 -10.53
C ARG A 122 -2.80 19.57 -9.47
N VAL A 123 -2.88 18.50 -8.67
CA VAL A 123 -3.86 18.39 -7.59
C VAL A 123 -3.19 17.91 -6.31
N LEU A 124 -3.34 18.70 -5.25
CA LEU A 124 -2.83 18.38 -3.93
C LEU A 124 -4.00 18.16 -2.98
N CYS A 125 -4.17 16.93 -2.49
CA CYS A 125 -5.20 16.62 -1.52
C CYS A 125 -4.60 16.47 -0.12
N VAL A 126 -5.02 17.31 0.82
CA VAL A 126 -4.43 17.38 2.17
C VAL A 126 -5.47 17.11 3.25
N GLY A 127 -5.11 16.24 4.20
CA GLY A 127 -5.85 15.99 5.44
C GLY A 127 -4.88 15.71 6.60
N THR A 128 -5.37 15.16 7.70
CA THR A 128 -4.60 14.71 8.88
C THR A 128 -4.08 13.28 8.75
N GLY A 129 -4.53 12.54 7.73
CA GLY A 129 -4.11 11.18 7.41
C GLY A 129 -5.13 10.10 7.75
N ARG A 130 -6.10 10.41 8.62
CA ARG A 130 -7.24 9.53 8.94
C ARG A 130 -8.58 10.07 8.44
N ASP A 131 -8.52 11.02 7.51
CA ASP A 131 -9.68 11.59 6.81
C ASP A 131 -10.08 10.82 5.55
N GLY A 132 -9.63 9.57 5.38
CA GLY A 132 -9.92 8.79 4.18
C GLY A 132 -9.03 9.14 2.98
N THR A 133 -7.79 9.59 3.24
CA THR A 133 -6.79 9.92 2.19
C THR A 133 -6.54 8.76 1.23
N THR A 134 -6.54 7.51 1.71
CA THR A 134 -6.41 6.32 0.84
C THR A 134 -7.61 6.18 -0.10
N SER A 135 -8.84 6.35 0.41
CA SER A 135 -10.06 6.31 -0.43
C SER A 135 -10.03 7.38 -1.50
N LEU A 136 -9.70 8.61 -1.12
CA LEU A 136 -9.57 9.72 -2.05
C LEU A 136 -8.49 9.45 -3.11
N THR A 137 -7.33 8.91 -2.72
CA THR A 137 -6.26 8.57 -3.69
C THR A 137 -6.78 7.63 -4.77
N ARG A 138 -7.53 6.59 -4.40
CA ARG A 138 -8.06 5.62 -5.36
C ARG A 138 -9.11 6.23 -6.28
N MET A 139 -9.98 7.10 -5.75
CA MET A 139 -10.93 7.84 -6.57
C MET A 139 -10.22 8.75 -7.57
N MET A 140 -9.16 9.44 -7.16
CA MET A 140 -8.35 10.26 -8.06
C MET A 140 -7.65 9.41 -9.13
N GLN A 141 -7.13 8.23 -8.76
CA GLN A 141 -6.52 7.32 -9.73
C GLN A 141 -7.54 6.82 -10.75
N GLU A 142 -8.75 6.46 -10.32
CA GLU A 142 -9.81 6.03 -11.24
C GLU A 142 -10.17 7.12 -12.27
N ILE A 143 -10.17 8.39 -11.87
CA ILE A 143 -10.39 9.49 -12.82
C ILE A 143 -9.27 9.53 -13.88
N PHE A 144 -8.01 9.35 -13.49
CA PHE A 144 -6.90 9.32 -14.45
C PHE A 144 -6.91 8.08 -15.33
N ASP A 145 -7.31 6.93 -14.78
CA ASP A 145 -7.44 5.68 -15.54
C ASP A 145 -8.49 5.85 -16.66
N HIS A 146 -9.62 6.51 -16.37
CA HIS A 146 -10.66 6.83 -17.36
C HIS A 146 -10.16 7.77 -18.46
N GLN A 147 -9.31 8.74 -18.12
CA GLN A 147 -8.69 9.64 -19.10
C GLN A 147 -7.66 8.95 -20.01
N GLY A 148 -7.09 7.82 -19.59
CA GLY A 148 -6.16 7.01 -20.39
C GLY A 148 -4.82 7.67 -20.70
N ASN A 149 -4.44 8.73 -19.97
CA ASN A 149 -3.22 9.51 -20.22
C ASN A 149 -1.99 9.03 -19.41
N GLY A 150 -2.16 8.00 -18.58
CA GLY A 150 -1.09 7.40 -17.77
C GLY A 150 -0.69 8.19 -16.53
N GLU A 151 -1.44 9.24 -16.18
CA GLU A 151 -1.20 10.02 -14.96
C GLU A 151 -1.49 9.20 -13.69
N LYS A 152 -0.82 9.59 -12.60
CA LYS A 152 -0.89 8.87 -11.33
C LYS A 152 -1.32 9.77 -10.17
N ALA A 153 -2.20 9.23 -9.34
CA ALA A 153 -2.49 9.71 -8.00
C ALA A 153 -1.73 8.84 -6.98
N VAL A 154 -0.95 9.47 -6.12
CA VAL A 154 -0.11 8.74 -5.14
C VAL A 154 -0.49 9.12 -3.71
N HIS A 155 -0.66 8.09 -2.88
CA HIS A 155 -0.89 8.24 -1.45
C HIS A 155 0.43 8.47 -0.73
N GLU A 156 0.51 9.53 0.06
CA GLU A 156 1.64 9.86 0.95
C GLU A 156 3.02 9.98 0.25
N TRP A 157 3.06 10.38 -1.01
CA TRP A 157 4.32 10.67 -1.71
C TRP A 157 5.17 11.68 -0.93
N GLU A 158 6.38 11.25 -0.51
CA GLU A 158 7.31 12.00 0.33
C GLU A 158 6.70 12.61 1.61
N SER A 159 5.52 12.15 2.06
CA SER A 159 4.79 12.75 3.18
C SER A 159 5.56 12.66 4.50
N SER A 160 6.22 11.51 4.72
CA SER A 160 7.07 11.33 5.90
C SER A 160 8.33 12.21 5.86
N GLU A 161 8.97 12.30 4.69
CA GLU A 161 10.20 13.08 4.52
C GLU A 161 9.92 14.57 4.68
N LEU A 162 8.85 15.08 4.07
CA LEU A 162 8.45 16.47 4.20
C LEU A 162 8.07 16.85 5.63
N ASN A 163 7.45 15.95 6.39
CA ASN A 163 7.23 16.14 7.82
C ASN A 163 8.56 16.22 8.60
N GLU A 164 9.50 15.31 8.32
CA GLU A 164 10.82 15.28 8.96
C GLU A 164 11.61 16.55 8.67
N LEU A 165 11.68 16.96 7.40
CA LEU A 165 12.32 18.19 6.96
C LEU A 165 11.69 19.43 7.63
N PHE A 166 10.36 19.52 7.68
CA PHE A 166 9.69 20.62 8.40
C PHE A 166 10.07 20.64 9.88
N CYS A 167 10.04 19.49 10.56
CA CYS A 167 10.39 19.41 11.98
C CYS A 167 11.84 19.81 12.19
N ARG A 168 12.77 19.31 11.37
CA ARG A 168 14.19 19.67 11.44
C ARG A 168 14.41 21.16 11.20
N LEU A 169 13.77 21.75 10.19
CA LEU A 169 13.83 23.19 9.92
C LEU A 169 13.43 24.00 11.16
N LYS A 170 12.35 23.61 11.86
CA LYS A 170 11.90 24.28 13.08
C LYS A 170 12.80 24.06 14.28
N GLU A 171 13.50 22.94 14.34
CA GLU A 171 14.42 22.62 15.43
C GLU A 171 15.80 23.25 15.27
N THR A 172 16.30 23.38 14.04
CA THR A 172 17.66 23.87 13.77
C THR A 172 17.70 25.30 13.22
N ASN A 173 16.60 25.79 12.65
CA ASN A 173 16.55 27.02 11.85
C ASN A 173 17.57 27.05 10.70
N ASP A 174 17.95 25.87 10.18
CA ASP A 174 18.89 25.75 9.07
C ASP A 174 18.20 26.08 7.73
N PRO A 175 18.59 27.16 7.03
CA PRO A 175 17.98 27.55 5.76
C PRO A 175 18.16 26.50 4.65
N GLY A 176 19.22 25.68 4.71
CA GLY A 176 19.45 24.62 3.74
C GLY A 176 18.40 23.50 3.77
N ILE A 177 17.60 23.43 4.85
CA ILE A 177 16.48 22.48 4.95
C ILE A 177 15.25 23.02 4.21
N GLU A 178 15.04 24.33 4.19
CA GLU A 178 13.97 24.93 3.38
C GLU A 178 14.24 24.70 1.89
N ASP A 179 15.48 24.85 1.45
CA ASP A 179 15.89 24.53 0.07
C ASP A 179 15.62 23.06 -0.28
N GLN A 180 15.85 22.13 0.66
CA GLN A 180 15.50 20.72 0.47
C GLN A 180 13.99 20.52 0.32
N ILE A 181 13.16 21.16 1.16
CA ILE A 181 11.69 21.10 1.04
C ILE A 181 11.24 21.61 -0.34
N ARG A 182 11.77 22.77 -0.76
CA ARG A 182 11.48 23.38 -2.06
C ARG A 182 11.84 22.43 -3.20
N GLN A 183 13.05 21.85 -3.15
CA GLN A 183 13.53 20.92 -4.17
C GLN A 183 12.68 19.65 -4.23
N THR A 184 12.36 19.05 -3.07
CA THR A 184 11.46 17.89 -3.01
C THR A 184 10.14 18.21 -3.69
N ILE A 185 9.48 19.34 -3.40
CA ILE A 185 8.21 19.73 -4.04
C ILE A 185 8.34 19.84 -5.57
N LEU A 186 9.42 20.46 -6.06
CA LEU A 186 9.66 20.64 -7.48
C LEU A 186 9.93 19.32 -8.22
N ASP A 187 10.51 18.34 -7.54
CA ASP A 187 10.82 17.02 -8.10
C ASP A 187 9.61 16.07 -8.15
N CYS A 188 8.42 16.51 -7.72
CA CYS A 188 7.22 15.68 -7.73
C CYS A 188 6.86 15.21 -9.16
N PRO A 189 6.89 13.89 -9.44
CA PRO A 189 6.60 13.38 -10.78
C PRO A 189 5.12 13.06 -10.98
N HIS A 190 4.27 13.28 -9.97
CA HIS A 190 2.89 12.79 -9.96
C HIS A 190 1.89 13.92 -10.21
N ALA A 191 0.85 13.63 -10.98
CA ALA A 191 -0.22 14.58 -11.27
C ALA A 191 -1.05 14.92 -10.04
N CYS A 192 -1.25 13.95 -9.15
CA CYS A 192 -1.95 14.12 -7.89
C CYS A 192 -1.21 13.45 -6.74
N VAL A 193 -1.12 14.13 -5.61
CA VAL A 193 -0.65 13.56 -4.35
C VAL A 193 -1.68 13.79 -3.25
N VAL A 194 -1.89 12.77 -2.42
CA VAL A 194 -2.91 12.78 -1.36
C VAL A 194 -2.27 12.33 -0.05
N GLY A 195 -2.37 13.13 1.01
CA GLY A 195 -1.68 12.79 2.26
C GLY A 195 -1.77 13.85 3.35
N ASN A 196 -0.96 13.68 4.41
CA ASN A 196 -0.98 14.54 5.60
C ASN A 196 0.30 15.33 5.85
N GLY A 197 1.41 15.00 5.19
CA GLY A 197 2.70 15.66 5.37
C GLY A 197 2.81 17.03 4.74
N TYR A 198 1.76 17.52 4.09
CA TYR A 198 1.81 18.75 3.30
C TYR A 198 1.30 19.97 4.06
N ALA A 199 0.47 19.78 5.10
CA ALA A 199 -0.26 20.88 5.74
C ALA A 199 0.64 21.98 6.31
N ALA A 200 1.77 21.62 6.90
CA ALA A 200 2.72 22.57 7.51
C ALA A 200 3.54 23.36 6.48
N ILE A 201 3.64 22.85 5.25
CA ILE A 201 4.46 23.42 4.16
C ILE A 201 3.61 23.96 3.00
N LEU A 202 2.28 24.01 3.16
CA LEU A 202 1.36 24.58 2.15
C LEU A 202 1.76 25.99 1.67
N PRO A 203 2.27 26.91 2.52
CA PRO A 203 2.76 28.20 2.03
C PRO A 203 3.91 28.08 1.02
N ILE A 204 4.84 27.13 1.25
CA ILE A 204 5.98 26.88 0.34
C ILE A 204 5.45 26.28 -0.98
N ILE A 205 4.49 25.36 -0.90
CA ILE A 205 3.87 24.77 -2.10
C ILE A 205 3.14 25.86 -2.91
N ALA A 206 2.42 26.77 -2.25
CA ALA A 206 1.72 27.86 -2.91
C ALA A 206 2.67 28.84 -3.59
N GLU A 207 3.80 29.17 -2.95
CA GLU A 207 4.86 30.01 -3.56
C GLU A 207 5.40 29.40 -4.86
N LEU A 208 5.62 28.08 -4.87
CA LEU A 208 6.25 27.39 -6.01
C LEU A 208 5.26 27.04 -7.12
N LEU A 209 4.06 26.58 -6.75
CA LEU A 209 3.12 25.89 -7.64
C LEU A 209 1.66 26.38 -7.51
N GLY A 210 1.39 27.40 -6.69
CA GLY A 210 0.03 27.83 -6.34
C GLY A 210 -0.88 28.05 -7.55
N ASP A 211 -0.39 28.76 -8.58
CA ASP A 211 -1.16 29.05 -9.79
C ASP A 211 -1.52 27.82 -10.64
N ARG A 212 -0.88 26.68 -10.39
CA ARG A 212 -1.02 25.44 -11.18
C ARG A 212 -1.71 24.32 -10.42
N VAL A 213 -1.78 24.41 -9.10
CA VAL A 213 -2.24 23.34 -8.23
C VAL A 213 -3.63 23.66 -7.68
N THR A 214 -4.56 22.73 -7.86
CA THR A 214 -5.83 22.72 -7.12
C THR A 214 -5.60 22.11 -5.74
N LEU A 215 -5.91 22.86 -4.68
CA LEU A 215 -5.86 22.36 -3.31
C LEU A 215 -7.20 21.73 -2.92
N VAL A 216 -7.18 20.44 -2.59
CA VAL A 216 -8.33 19.73 -2.03
C VAL A 216 -8.10 19.51 -0.54
N HIS A 217 -8.95 20.09 0.30
CA HIS A 217 -8.97 19.87 1.74
C HIS A 217 -9.92 18.72 2.06
N LEU A 218 -9.36 17.62 2.55
CA LEU A 218 -10.12 16.46 3.04
C LEU A 218 -10.20 16.48 4.57
N ARG A 219 -11.40 16.29 5.11
CA ARG A 219 -11.66 16.29 6.55
C ARG A 219 -12.66 15.22 6.96
N ARG A 220 -12.41 14.52 8.07
CA ARG A 220 -13.43 13.69 8.72
C ARG A 220 -14.25 14.53 9.69
N ARG A 221 -15.58 14.53 9.58
CA ARG A 221 -16.44 15.27 10.52
C ARG A 221 -16.38 14.68 11.92
N ASP A 222 -16.33 13.36 12.02
CA ASP A 222 -16.16 12.67 13.30
C ASP A 222 -14.72 12.80 13.80
N ARG A 223 -14.46 13.92 14.48
CA ARG A 223 -13.18 14.25 15.12
C ARG A 223 -12.75 13.19 16.11
N ALA A 224 -13.67 12.66 16.93
CA ALA A 224 -13.33 11.69 17.96
C ALA A 224 -12.86 10.37 17.35
N ALA A 225 -13.55 9.87 16.33
CA ALA A 225 -13.13 8.68 15.61
C ALA A 225 -11.82 8.88 14.83
N CYS A 226 -11.58 10.10 14.31
CA CYS A 226 -10.30 10.43 13.68
C CYS A 226 -9.13 10.32 14.68
N ILE A 227 -9.29 10.92 15.86
CA ILE A 227 -8.28 10.88 16.94
C ILE A 227 -8.05 9.45 17.43
N ALA A 228 -9.11 8.68 17.66
CA ALA A 228 -8.98 7.28 18.08
C ALA A 228 -8.20 6.46 17.05
N SER A 229 -8.47 6.63 15.76
CA SER A 229 -7.75 5.95 14.68
C SER A 229 -6.29 6.39 14.56
N LEU A 230 -5.98 7.66 14.84
CA LEU A 230 -4.60 8.15 14.91
C LEU A 230 -3.84 7.53 16.09
N ALA A 231 -4.46 7.46 17.26
CA ALA A 231 -3.88 6.86 18.46
C ALA A 231 -3.57 5.37 18.25
N GLU A 232 -4.54 4.60 17.75
CA GLU A 232 -4.37 3.19 17.45
C GLU A 232 -3.28 2.95 16.39
N ASN A 233 -3.17 3.83 15.39
CA ASN A 233 -2.09 3.73 14.42
C ASN A 233 -0.70 4.02 15.01
N ALA A 234 -0.61 4.89 16.01
CA ALA A 234 0.65 5.13 16.71
C ALA A 234 1.12 3.88 17.47
N GLU A 235 0.18 3.09 18.00
CA GLU A 235 0.46 1.81 18.64
C GLU A 235 0.85 0.73 17.63
N LEU A 236 0.15 0.65 16.49
CA LEU A 236 0.42 -0.35 15.44
C LEU A 236 1.67 -0.06 14.60
N SER A 237 2.10 1.20 14.54
CA SER A 237 3.25 1.64 13.72
C SER A 237 4.01 2.78 14.40
N PRO A 238 4.62 2.52 15.57
CA PRO A 238 5.29 3.55 16.37
C PRO A 238 6.46 4.22 15.65
N GLN A 239 7.08 3.55 14.67
CA GLN A 239 8.19 4.07 13.87
C GLN A 239 7.91 5.41 13.19
N ASN A 240 6.64 5.72 12.92
CA ASN A 240 6.21 6.94 12.24
C ASN A 240 5.78 8.08 13.19
N HIS A 241 6.10 7.96 14.49
CA HIS A 241 5.45 8.73 15.55
C HIS A 241 6.40 9.18 16.67
N VAL A 242 7.62 9.67 16.38
CA VAL A 242 8.66 10.04 17.40
C VAL A 242 8.11 10.83 18.60
N TYR A 243 7.26 11.82 18.36
CA TYR A 243 6.74 12.69 19.41
C TYR A 243 5.35 12.31 19.93
N TYR A 244 4.83 11.16 19.49
CA TYR A 244 3.49 10.68 19.76
C TYR A 244 3.51 9.27 20.38
N ALA A 245 4.41 8.39 19.96
CA ALA A 245 4.55 7.05 20.50
C ALA A 245 5.65 6.98 21.57
N ASP A 246 5.35 6.32 22.68
CA ASP A 246 6.34 5.97 23.70
C ASP A 246 7.01 4.64 23.31
N SER A 247 7.90 4.69 22.33
CA SER A 247 8.56 3.51 21.79
C SER A 247 9.96 3.82 21.27
N PRO A 248 10.97 2.98 21.57
CA PRO A 248 12.31 3.13 21.00
C PRO A 248 12.34 2.90 19.48
N ALA A 249 11.30 2.28 18.92
CA ALA A 249 11.17 2.11 17.47
C ALA A 249 10.77 3.40 16.75
N ALA A 250 10.32 4.43 17.47
CA ALA A 250 9.86 5.69 16.90
C ALA A 250 11.03 6.48 16.30
N GLN A 251 11.00 6.70 14.98
CA GLN A 251 12.13 7.29 14.24
C GLN A 251 11.77 8.49 13.37
N ARG A 252 10.56 8.50 12.77
CA ARG A 252 10.11 9.61 11.93
C ARG A 252 9.28 10.62 12.71
N LYS A 253 9.54 11.91 12.49
CA LYS A 253 8.84 13.01 13.14
C LYS A 253 7.55 13.36 12.43
N ARG A 254 6.60 13.82 13.22
CA ARG A 254 5.40 14.54 12.79
C ARG A 254 5.42 15.91 13.45
N PRO A 255 4.88 16.96 12.80
CA PRO A 255 4.75 18.27 13.43
C PRO A 255 4.02 18.19 14.76
N THR A 256 4.41 19.02 15.72
CA THR A 256 3.90 19.09 17.10
C THR A 256 3.73 20.55 17.51
N ALA A 257 3.01 20.82 18.60
CA ALA A 257 2.75 22.16 19.07
C ALA A 257 4.02 22.99 19.34
N PHE A 258 5.10 22.35 19.82
CA PHE A 258 6.36 23.06 20.05
C PHE A 258 7.07 23.48 18.76
N HIS A 259 6.90 22.77 17.63
CA HIS A 259 7.44 23.22 16.34
C HIS A 259 6.76 24.50 15.83
N PHE A 260 5.58 24.82 16.36
CA PHE A 260 4.83 26.06 16.07
C PHE A 260 4.95 27.11 17.17
N GLY A 261 5.75 26.87 18.22
CA GLY A 261 5.90 27.78 19.36
C GLY A 261 4.64 27.92 20.23
N GLU A 262 3.68 26.99 20.12
CA GLU A 262 2.41 27.05 20.87
C GLU A 262 2.55 26.49 22.29
N MET A 263 3.59 25.68 22.55
CA MET A 263 3.98 25.19 23.87
C MET A 263 5.45 24.76 23.89
N SER A 264 5.99 24.53 25.09
CA SER A 264 7.33 23.96 25.24
C SER A 264 7.37 22.46 24.89
N ARG A 265 8.57 21.93 24.64
CA ARG A 265 8.77 20.50 24.37
C ARG A 265 8.41 19.65 25.58
N GLU A 266 8.74 20.10 26.78
CA GLU A 266 8.44 19.42 28.05
C GLU A 266 6.92 19.36 28.28
N GLN A 267 6.22 20.47 28.03
CA GLN A 267 4.76 20.52 28.09
C GLN A 267 4.13 19.54 27.10
N TRP A 268 4.63 19.50 25.87
CA TRP A 268 4.16 18.55 24.86
C TRP A 268 4.36 17.10 25.30
N LEU A 269 5.56 16.74 25.77
CA LEU A 269 5.87 15.37 26.16
C LEU A 269 4.98 14.89 27.32
N ALA A 270 4.62 15.78 28.24
CA ALA A 270 3.72 15.50 29.35
C ALA A 270 2.24 15.31 28.96
N LEU A 271 1.84 15.66 27.72
CA LEU A 271 0.45 15.50 27.29
C LEU A 271 0.06 14.03 27.08
N PRO A 272 -1.18 13.66 27.42
CA PRO A 272 -1.78 12.40 27.00
C PRO A 272 -1.80 12.26 25.46
N LEU A 273 -1.71 11.02 24.97
CA LEU A 273 -1.69 10.73 23.53
C LEU A 273 -2.93 11.25 22.80
N THR A 274 -4.10 11.13 23.43
CA THR A 274 -5.37 11.65 22.92
C THR A 274 -5.34 13.15 22.70
N ASP A 275 -4.68 13.90 23.59
CA ASP A 275 -4.60 15.35 23.54
C ASP A 275 -3.58 15.80 22.49
N LYS A 276 -2.45 15.08 22.37
CA LYS A 276 -1.48 15.26 21.28
C LYS A 276 -2.16 15.11 19.91
N PHE A 277 -2.95 14.05 19.72
CA PHE A 277 -3.66 13.84 18.46
C PHE A 277 -4.87 14.76 18.26
N GLY A 278 -5.52 15.19 19.34
CA GLY A 278 -6.53 16.24 19.28
C GLY A 278 -5.95 17.55 18.75
N TRP A 279 -4.81 17.96 19.29
CA TRP A 279 -4.05 19.11 18.77
C TRP A 279 -3.65 18.90 17.31
N TYR A 280 -3.11 17.72 16.95
CA TYR A 280 -2.63 17.45 15.59
C TYR A 280 -3.76 17.54 14.56
N TYR A 281 -4.94 17.01 14.88
CA TYR A 281 -6.13 17.09 14.04
C TYR A 281 -6.54 18.56 13.82
N ASP A 282 -6.72 19.31 14.92
CA ASP A 282 -7.19 20.70 14.85
C ASP A 282 -6.16 21.60 14.15
N LYS A 283 -4.87 21.41 14.47
CA LYS A 283 -3.79 22.20 13.89
C LYS A 283 -3.69 21.97 12.39
N THR A 284 -3.65 20.71 11.96
CA THR A 284 -3.54 20.34 10.53
C THR A 284 -4.66 20.98 9.72
N HIS A 285 -5.90 20.84 10.17
CA HIS A 285 -7.03 21.48 9.48
C HIS A 285 -6.96 23.01 9.51
N SER A 286 -6.56 23.62 10.62
CA SER A 286 -6.41 25.08 10.66
C SER A 286 -5.33 25.59 9.69
N LEU A 287 -4.24 24.84 9.50
CA LEU A 287 -3.17 25.18 8.56
C LEU A 287 -3.71 25.14 7.12
N ILE A 288 -4.45 24.08 6.78
CA ILE A 288 -5.06 23.94 5.45
C ILE A 288 -6.05 25.08 5.19
N GLU A 289 -6.97 25.36 6.13
CA GLU A 289 -7.94 26.45 6.01
C GLU A 289 -7.27 27.81 5.78
N ARG A 290 -6.23 28.13 6.56
CA ARG A 290 -5.49 29.40 6.42
C ARG A 290 -4.76 29.52 5.09
N SER A 291 -4.36 28.39 4.50
CA SER A 291 -3.64 28.38 3.23
C SER A 291 -4.57 28.36 2.01
N LYS A 292 -5.89 28.15 2.15
CA LYS A 292 -6.82 28.09 1.01
C LYS A 292 -6.73 29.32 0.10
N SER A 293 -6.62 30.51 0.68
CA SER A 293 -6.52 31.76 -0.10
C SER A 293 -5.23 31.90 -0.90
N LEU A 294 -4.23 31.05 -0.67
CA LEU A 294 -2.99 31.03 -1.43
C LEU A 294 -3.10 30.22 -2.73
N PHE A 295 -4.21 29.51 -2.94
CA PHE A 295 -4.47 28.71 -4.13
C PHE A 295 -5.68 29.30 -4.87
N PRO A 296 -5.61 29.48 -6.20
CA PRO A 296 -6.73 30.01 -6.98
C PRO A 296 -7.90 29.03 -7.05
N ASN A 297 -7.61 27.72 -6.99
CA ASN A 297 -8.61 26.65 -7.03
C ASN A 297 -8.55 25.85 -5.75
N THR A 298 -9.66 25.82 -5.01
CA THR A 298 -9.79 25.03 -3.79
C THR A 298 -11.09 24.23 -3.77
N LEU A 299 -11.05 23.07 -3.11
CA LEU A 299 -12.21 22.21 -2.87
C LEU A 299 -12.16 21.70 -1.43
N SER A 300 -13.27 21.75 -0.72
CA SER A 300 -13.37 21.20 0.64
C SER A 300 -14.32 20.02 0.63
N ILE A 301 -13.88 18.89 1.18
CA ILE A 301 -14.62 17.63 1.17
C ILE A 301 -14.60 17.03 2.56
N ASP A 302 -15.78 16.65 3.04
CA ASP A 302 -15.89 15.80 4.20
C ASP A 302 -15.83 14.31 3.77
N THR A 303 -15.08 13.49 4.53
CA THR A 303 -14.86 12.06 4.26
C THR A 303 -16.18 11.31 4.07
N GLU A 304 -17.17 11.65 4.88
CA GLU A 304 -18.50 11.03 4.87
C GLU A 304 -19.28 11.35 3.58
N ASP A 305 -18.90 12.39 2.85
CA ASP A 305 -19.55 12.82 1.61
C ASP A 305 -18.80 12.35 0.35
N LEU A 306 -17.71 11.57 0.48
CA LEU A 306 -16.94 11.05 -0.66
C LEU A 306 -17.80 10.22 -1.65
N ALA A 307 -18.87 9.57 -1.19
CA ALA A 307 -19.79 8.85 -2.06
C ALA A 307 -20.77 9.76 -2.82
N ALA A 308 -20.96 11.00 -2.37
CA ALA A 308 -21.94 11.92 -2.93
C ALA A 308 -21.60 12.28 -4.38
N GLU A 309 -22.59 12.25 -5.27
CA GLU A 309 -22.40 12.52 -6.69
C GLU A 309 -21.79 13.91 -6.96
N SER A 310 -22.21 14.92 -6.19
CA SER A 310 -21.67 16.29 -6.28
C SER A 310 -20.17 16.34 -5.94
N VAL A 311 -19.73 15.61 -4.91
CA VAL A 311 -18.31 15.52 -4.52
C VAL A 311 -17.51 14.80 -5.60
N ARG A 312 -18.02 13.68 -6.11
CA ARG A 312 -17.37 12.90 -7.18
C ARG A 312 -17.22 13.72 -8.47
N ALA A 313 -18.25 14.47 -8.84
CA ALA A 313 -18.20 15.39 -9.97
C ALA A 313 -17.20 16.54 -9.74
N ALA A 314 -17.14 17.10 -8.54
CA ALA A 314 -16.15 18.15 -8.20
C ALA A 314 -14.71 17.63 -8.26
N LEU A 315 -14.46 16.39 -7.80
CA LEU A 315 -13.15 15.74 -7.92
C LEU A 315 -12.74 15.52 -9.37
N ALA A 316 -13.66 15.07 -10.23
CA ALA A 316 -13.40 14.94 -11.66
C ALA A 316 -13.08 16.31 -12.30
N HIS A 317 -13.85 17.34 -11.98
CA HIS A 317 -13.62 18.69 -12.47
C HIS A 317 -12.26 19.26 -12.01
N ALA A 318 -11.80 18.94 -10.80
CA ALA A 318 -10.50 19.38 -10.27
C ALA A 318 -9.31 18.90 -11.12
N VAL A 319 -9.46 17.81 -11.87
CA VAL A 319 -8.46 17.29 -12.83
C VAL A 319 -8.86 17.48 -14.29
N GLY A 320 -9.88 18.30 -14.56
CA GLY A 320 -10.37 18.58 -15.91
C GLY A 320 -11.11 17.40 -16.57
N SER A 321 -11.64 16.46 -15.79
CA SER A 321 -12.46 15.35 -16.27
C SER A 321 -13.96 15.66 -16.14
N THR A 322 -14.76 15.04 -17.03
CA THR A 322 -16.23 14.97 -16.89
C THR A 322 -16.70 13.63 -16.34
N GLU A 323 -15.79 12.65 -16.27
CA GLU A 323 -16.10 11.30 -15.79
C GLU A 323 -15.81 11.23 -14.28
N ALA A 324 -16.90 11.18 -13.51
CA ALA A 324 -16.83 11.05 -12.05
C ALA A 324 -16.34 9.64 -11.65
N PRO A 325 -15.47 9.52 -10.63
CA PRO A 325 -15.05 8.22 -10.12
C PRO A 325 -16.23 7.51 -9.48
N ARG A 326 -16.15 6.20 -9.29
CA ARG A 326 -17.17 5.47 -8.51
C ARG A 326 -17.06 5.83 -7.02
N PRO A 327 -18.16 5.72 -6.26
CA PRO A 327 -18.10 5.87 -4.82
C PRO A 327 -17.16 4.81 -4.24
N PHE A 328 -16.20 5.26 -3.43
CA PHE A 328 -15.14 4.38 -2.95
C PHE A 328 -14.80 4.63 -1.48
N HIS A 329 -14.82 3.57 -0.66
CA HIS A 329 -14.46 3.63 0.75
C HIS A 329 -13.57 2.43 1.12
N VAL A 330 -12.30 2.72 1.44
CA VAL A 330 -11.32 1.79 2.03
C VAL A 330 -10.84 2.28 3.39
N ASN A 331 -10.01 1.47 4.03
CA ASN A 331 -9.64 1.51 5.45
C ASN A 331 -10.80 1.16 6.37
N ARG A 332 -11.55 0.09 6.03
CA ARG A 332 -12.37 -0.59 7.03
C ARG A 332 -11.43 -1.11 8.11
N PHE A 333 -11.62 -0.64 9.33
CA PHE A 333 -10.93 -1.24 10.45
C PHE A 333 -11.47 -2.65 10.62
N VAL A 334 -10.59 -3.64 10.57
CA VAL A 334 -10.98 -5.05 10.73
C VAL A 334 -10.68 -5.41 12.17
N ASP A 335 -11.60 -6.07 12.85
CA ASP A 335 -11.30 -6.57 14.19
C ASP A 335 -10.23 -7.66 14.11
N LEU A 336 -8.99 -7.30 14.50
CA LEU A 336 -7.83 -8.17 14.44
C LEU A 336 -7.42 -8.72 15.83
N ARG A 337 -8.33 -8.71 16.81
CA ARG A 337 -8.03 -9.22 18.17
C ARG A 337 -7.52 -10.67 18.14
N HIS A 338 -7.97 -11.45 17.17
CA HIS A 338 -7.58 -12.86 16.98
C HIS A 338 -6.30 -13.05 16.17
N VAL A 339 -5.80 -12.00 15.51
CA VAL A 339 -4.54 -12.07 14.74
C VAL A 339 -3.35 -11.87 15.68
N PRO A 340 -2.25 -12.65 15.53
CA PRO A 340 -1.02 -12.43 16.29
C PRO A 340 -0.49 -11.00 16.13
N ALA A 341 -0.03 -10.39 17.22
CA ALA A 341 0.32 -8.97 17.28
C ALA A 341 1.33 -8.57 16.18
N GLU A 342 2.32 -9.43 15.94
CA GLU A 342 3.36 -9.30 14.93
C GLU A 342 2.82 -9.27 13.48
N ARG A 343 1.62 -9.83 13.21
CA ARG A 343 1.00 -9.85 11.88
C ARG A 343 -0.13 -8.81 11.73
N ARG A 344 -0.61 -8.19 12.82
CA ARG A 344 -1.76 -7.27 12.79
C ARG A 344 -1.58 -6.11 11.82
N SER A 345 -0.40 -5.48 11.80
CA SER A 345 -0.12 -4.35 10.90
C SER A 345 -0.22 -4.75 9.43
N PHE A 346 0.33 -5.91 9.06
CA PHE A 346 0.23 -6.45 7.70
C PHE A 346 -1.22 -6.79 7.33
N VAL A 347 -1.94 -7.53 8.18
CA VAL A 347 -3.31 -7.94 7.92
C VAL A 347 -4.26 -6.73 7.85
N GLN A 348 -4.08 -5.75 8.73
CA GLN A 348 -4.87 -4.52 8.73
C GLN A 348 -4.65 -3.72 7.44
N ARG A 349 -3.42 -3.69 6.93
CA ARG A 349 -3.10 -3.05 5.65
C ARG A 349 -3.74 -3.80 4.49
N LEU A 350 -3.58 -5.12 4.44
CA LEU A 350 -4.12 -5.95 3.37
C LEU A 350 -5.66 -5.87 3.30
N LEU A 351 -6.34 -6.17 4.41
CA LEU A 351 -7.80 -6.24 4.43
C LEU A 351 -8.43 -4.85 4.50
N GLY A 352 -7.81 -3.91 5.21
CA GLY A 352 -8.29 -2.54 5.28
C GLY A 352 -8.31 -1.86 3.92
N GLN A 353 -7.37 -2.21 3.03
CA GLN A 353 -7.29 -1.65 1.68
C GLN A 353 -8.00 -2.49 0.60
N LEU A 354 -8.62 -3.61 0.96
CA LEU A 354 -9.28 -4.47 -0.02
C LEU A 354 -10.54 -3.78 -0.57
N ASP A 355 -10.58 -3.59 -1.89
CA ASP A 355 -11.78 -3.15 -2.59
C ASP A 355 -12.72 -4.34 -2.86
N VAL A 356 -13.75 -4.48 -2.02
CA VAL A 356 -14.75 -5.55 -2.16
C VAL A 356 -15.52 -5.45 -3.48
N GLN A 357 -15.76 -4.25 -4.00
CA GLN A 357 -16.47 -4.08 -5.28
C GLN A 357 -15.60 -4.49 -6.46
N LYS A 358 -14.32 -4.10 -6.48
CA LYS A 358 -13.39 -4.55 -7.52
C LYS A 358 -13.14 -6.05 -7.43
N LEU A 359 -13.07 -6.61 -6.22
CA LEU A 359 -13.04 -8.06 -6.01
C LEU A 359 -14.26 -8.77 -6.60
N ALA A 360 -15.42 -8.10 -6.71
CA ALA A 360 -16.62 -8.65 -7.32
C ALA A 360 -16.61 -8.68 -8.86
N HIS A 361 -15.80 -7.83 -9.50
CA HIS A 361 -15.82 -7.63 -10.95
C HIS A 361 -14.50 -8.02 -11.64
N ASP A 362 -13.43 -8.19 -10.87
CA ASP A 362 -12.10 -8.50 -11.34
C ASP A 362 -11.55 -9.69 -10.55
N ASP A 363 -11.67 -10.88 -11.15
CA ASP A 363 -11.35 -12.16 -10.52
C ASP A 363 -9.89 -12.27 -10.05
N LEU A 364 -8.99 -11.45 -10.64
CA LEU A 364 -7.57 -11.42 -10.30
C LEU A 364 -7.20 -10.29 -9.34
N TYR A 365 -8.13 -9.40 -9.00
CA TYR A 365 -7.86 -8.24 -8.15
C TYR A 365 -7.33 -8.64 -6.77
N GLY A 366 -8.01 -9.58 -6.11
CA GLY A 366 -7.62 -10.02 -4.75
C GLY A 366 -6.20 -10.59 -4.72
N LEU A 367 -5.87 -11.43 -5.70
CA LEU A 367 -4.52 -11.99 -5.83
C LEU A 367 -3.47 -10.90 -6.06
N ARG A 368 -3.74 -9.96 -6.98
CA ARG A 368 -2.84 -8.81 -7.22
C ARG A 368 -2.66 -7.95 -5.97
N GLN A 369 -3.73 -7.70 -5.21
CA GLN A 369 -3.66 -6.93 -3.97
C GLN A 369 -2.76 -7.60 -2.94
N VAL A 370 -2.94 -8.90 -2.70
CA VAL A 370 -2.10 -9.68 -1.78
C VAL A 370 -0.63 -9.62 -2.21
N LEU A 371 -0.35 -9.91 -3.48
CA LEU A 371 1.01 -9.91 -4.01
C LEU A 371 1.68 -8.54 -3.90
N ASN A 372 0.97 -7.47 -4.25
CA ASN A 372 1.49 -6.11 -4.17
C ASN A 372 1.81 -5.71 -2.72
N GLU A 373 0.95 -6.05 -1.76
CA GLU A 373 1.20 -5.77 -0.34
C GLU A 373 2.37 -6.58 0.21
N MET A 374 2.53 -7.84 -0.21
CA MET A 374 3.67 -8.67 0.16
C MET A 374 4.99 -8.10 -0.41
N ILE A 375 5.00 -7.72 -1.69
CA ILE A 375 6.17 -7.07 -2.32
C ILE A 375 6.52 -5.79 -1.58
N TYR A 376 5.52 -4.95 -1.28
CA TYR A 376 5.72 -3.72 -0.52
C TYR A 376 6.31 -4.00 0.87
N HIS A 377 5.74 -4.95 1.61
CA HIS A 377 6.17 -5.27 2.96
C HIS A 377 7.62 -5.77 2.99
N LEU A 378 8.01 -6.65 2.07
CA LEU A 378 9.38 -7.17 1.98
C LEU A 378 10.38 -6.10 1.54
N ALA A 379 10.00 -5.20 0.63
CA ALA A 379 10.87 -4.13 0.17
C ALA A 379 11.16 -3.09 1.26
N HIS A 380 10.19 -2.82 2.15
CA HIS A 380 10.29 -1.72 3.13
C HIS A 380 10.58 -2.19 4.57
N PHE A 381 10.40 -3.48 4.87
CA PHE A 381 10.63 -4.05 6.20
C PHE A 381 11.46 -5.36 6.15
N PRO A 382 12.63 -5.38 5.47
CA PRO A 382 13.40 -6.60 5.29
C PRO A 382 13.87 -7.24 6.61
N ASP A 383 14.13 -6.42 7.63
CA ASP A 383 14.63 -6.87 8.94
C ASP A 383 13.53 -7.38 9.88
N GLN A 384 12.26 -7.09 9.58
CA GLN A 384 11.14 -7.49 10.43
C GLN A 384 10.69 -8.93 10.21
N ALA A 385 11.30 -9.65 9.26
CA ALA A 385 10.95 -11.04 9.02
C ALA A 385 12.11 -11.88 8.44
N PRO A 386 13.06 -12.31 9.31
CA PRO A 386 14.03 -13.35 8.95
C PRO A 386 13.28 -14.61 8.49
N GLY A 387 13.52 -15.04 7.25
CA GLY A 387 12.81 -16.17 6.64
C GLY A 387 11.50 -15.82 5.89
N ALA A 388 11.04 -14.56 5.88
CA ALA A 388 9.84 -14.20 5.11
C ALA A 388 10.03 -14.29 3.60
N LEU A 389 11.27 -14.21 3.09
CA LEU A 389 11.54 -14.52 1.69
C LEU A 389 11.32 -16.00 1.38
N ASP A 390 11.69 -16.89 2.30
CA ASP A 390 11.46 -18.33 2.14
C ASP A 390 9.99 -18.68 2.37
N GLU A 391 9.33 -18.05 3.35
CA GLU A 391 7.89 -18.14 3.59
C GLU A 391 7.09 -17.59 2.39
N LEU A 392 7.52 -16.48 1.78
CA LEU A 392 6.93 -15.95 0.55
C LEU A 392 7.15 -16.93 -0.60
N ARG A 393 8.38 -17.41 -0.82
CA ARG A 393 8.68 -18.37 -1.89
C ARG A 393 7.83 -19.63 -1.75
N TRP A 394 7.70 -20.15 -0.53
CA TRP A 394 6.84 -21.27 -0.23
C TRP A 394 5.36 -20.94 -0.46
N THR A 395 4.88 -19.79 0.01
CA THR A 395 3.48 -19.34 -0.19
C THR A 395 3.16 -19.14 -1.67
N LEU A 396 4.10 -18.60 -2.45
CA LEU A 396 3.97 -18.45 -3.90
C LEU A 396 3.93 -19.81 -4.59
N ALA A 397 4.79 -20.76 -4.19
CA ALA A 397 4.79 -22.12 -4.71
C ALA A 397 3.49 -22.88 -4.38
N GLU A 398 2.97 -22.74 -3.16
CA GLU A 398 1.67 -23.29 -2.76
C GLU A 398 0.51 -22.62 -3.51
N THR A 399 0.58 -21.30 -3.70
CA THR A 399 -0.42 -20.55 -4.48
C THR A 399 -0.40 -20.99 -5.94
N GLU A 400 0.78 -21.15 -6.54
CA GLU A 400 0.95 -21.68 -7.90
C GLU A 400 0.41 -23.11 -8.01
N SER A 401 0.74 -23.98 -7.06
CA SER A 401 0.22 -25.35 -6.98
C SER A 401 -1.31 -25.37 -6.90
N LEU A 402 -1.89 -24.54 -6.04
CA LEU A 402 -3.34 -24.39 -5.90
C LEU A 402 -3.99 -23.86 -7.18
N LEU A 403 -3.40 -22.84 -7.81
CA LEU A 403 -3.90 -22.26 -9.07
C LEU A 403 -3.84 -23.29 -10.20
N ASN A 404 -2.73 -24.04 -10.32
CA ASN A 404 -2.58 -25.11 -11.30
C ASN A 404 -3.60 -26.23 -11.08
N SER A 405 -3.84 -26.62 -9.82
CA SER A 405 -4.90 -27.57 -9.47
C SER A 405 -6.28 -27.07 -9.89
N ARG A 406 -6.61 -25.80 -9.63
CA ARG A 406 -7.91 -25.22 -10.01
C ARG A 406 -8.05 -25.03 -11.52
N LEU A 407 -6.97 -24.72 -12.24
CA LEU A 407 -6.96 -24.72 -13.70
C LEU A 407 -7.25 -26.11 -14.26
N SER A 408 -6.70 -27.16 -13.65
CA SER A 408 -7.02 -28.54 -14.00
C SER A 408 -8.51 -28.84 -13.79
N ASP A 409 -9.07 -28.44 -12.64
CA ASP A 409 -10.51 -28.60 -12.36
C ASP A 409 -11.37 -27.87 -13.41
N VAL A 410 -11.01 -26.63 -13.77
CA VAL A 410 -11.70 -25.84 -14.80
C VAL A 410 -11.62 -26.50 -16.17
N HIS A 411 -10.45 -27.02 -16.58
CA HIS A 411 -10.30 -27.75 -17.84
C HIS A 411 -11.16 -29.02 -17.86
N GLN A 412 -11.19 -29.77 -16.76
CA GLN A 412 -12.07 -30.92 -16.63
C GLN A 412 -13.54 -30.51 -16.74
N LEU A 413 -13.93 -29.40 -16.10
CA LEU A 413 -15.28 -28.87 -16.16
C LEU A 413 -15.67 -28.40 -17.57
N MET A 414 -14.76 -27.71 -18.27
CA MET A 414 -14.95 -27.30 -19.66
C MET A 414 -15.08 -28.50 -20.60
N ALA A 415 -14.31 -29.57 -20.38
CA ALA A 415 -14.44 -30.82 -21.10
C ALA A 415 -15.78 -31.50 -20.84
N HIS A 416 -16.28 -31.48 -19.59
CA HIS A 416 -17.59 -32.04 -19.22
C HIS A 416 -18.77 -31.22 -19.77
N VAL A 417 -18.63 -29.90 -19.89
CA VAL A 417 -19.67 -28.99 -20.40
C VAL A 417 -19.66 -28.93 -21.95
N GLY A 418 -18.78 -29.68 -22.62
CA GLY A 418 -18.68 -29.72 -24.07
C GLY A 418 -18.06 -28.47 -24.71
N ALA A 419 -17.38 -27.63 -23.92
CA ALA A 419 -16.77 -26.39 -24.36
C ALA A 419 -15.32 -26.56 -24.86
N ALA A 420 -14.85 -27.79 -25.06
CA ALA A 420 -13.60 -28.05 -25.76
C ALA A 420 -13.86 -28.05 -27.28
N SER A 421 -13.99 -26.86 -27.87
CA SER A 421 -13.75 -26.70 -29.31
C SER A 421 -12.26 -26.39 -29.50
N ASP A 422 -11.51 -27.43 -29.86
CA ASP A 422 -10.27 -27.44 -30.64
C ASP A 422 -9.37 -26.18 -30.60
N SER A 423 -8.34 -26.20 -29.74
CA SER A 423 -6.96 -25.89 -30.18
C SER A 423 -5.94 -26.06 -29.04
N VAL A 424 -5.40 -27.27 -28.88
CA VAL A 424 -3.99 -27.43 -28.53
C VAL A 424 -3.44 -28.51 -29.45
N ALA A 425 -3.10 -28.10 -30.67
CA ALA A 425 -2.22 -28.90 -31.51
C ALA A 425 -0.83 -28.87 -30.84
N ALA A 426 -0.45 -30.03 -30.31
CA ALA A 426 0.86 -30.30 -29.77
C ALA A 426 1.97 -29.92 -30.76
N VAL A 427 3.00 -29.25 -30.26
CA VAL A 427 4.31 -29.21 -30.89
C VAL A 427 5.01 -30.53 -30.52
N PRO A 428 5.44 -31.37 -31.49
CA PRO A 428 6.40 -32.42 -31.21
C PRO A 428 7.82 -31.92 -31.47
N ASP A 429 8.67 -32.17 -30.48
CA ASP A 429 10.11 -31.95 -30.53
C ASP A 429 10.82 -32.66 -31.69
N GLY A 430 11.78 -31.93 -32.26
CA GLY A 430 13.05 -32.37 -32.81
C GLY A 430 13.18 -33.77 -33.41
N GLN A 431 13.19 -33.84 -34.75
CA GLN A 431 14.04 -34.77 -35.49
C GLN A 431 14.55 -34.09 -36.77
N THR A 432 15.74 -33.48 -36.69
CA THR A 432 16.57 -33.16 -37.86
C THR A 432 17.16 -34.46 -38.41
N ALA A 433 16.52 -35.03 -39.43
CA ALA A 433 17.11 -36.04 -40.30
C ALA A 433 17.05 -35.54 -41.75
N ALA A 434 18.23 -35.40 -42.32
CA ALA A 434 18.48 -34.89 -43.66
C ALA A 434 17.82 -35.73 -44.76
N ARG A 435 17.30 -35.05 -45.80
CA ARG A 435 17.08 -35.62 -47.13
C ARG A 435 17.43 -34.61 -48.23
N PRO A 436 17.78 -35.11 -49.43
CA PRO A 436 18.82 -34.52 -50.27
C PRO A 436 18.26 -33.61 -51.37
N GLY A 437 18.95 -32.50 -51.60
CA GLY A 437 18.76 -31.66 -52.78
C GLY A 437 19.62 -32.14 -53.95
N ASN A 438 19.04 -32.93 -54.85
CA ASN A 438 19.37 -32.81 -56.28
C ASN A 438 18.70 -31.51 -56.74
N GLY A 439 19.35 -30.51 -57.33
CA GLY A 439 20.53 -30.54 -58.18
C GLY A 439 20.09 -30.16 -59.59
N SER A 440 20.38 -28.92 -60.01
CA SER A 440 20.73 -28.45 -61.37
C SER A 440 20.29 -26.99 -61.54
N ARG A 441 21.24 -26.04 -61.56
CA ARG A 441 21.87 -25.41 -62.77
C ARG A 441 20.97 -24.30 -63.36
N THR A 442 21.43 -23.10 -63.72
CA THR A 442 22.76 -22.60 -64.13
C THR A 442 22.72 -21.08 -64.32
N SER A 443 23.79 -20.37 -63.91
CA SER A 443 24.51 -19.25 -64.58
C SER A 443 25.26 -18.47 -63.50
N ARG A 444 26.57 -18.23 -63.49
CA ARG A 444 27.69 -18.33 -64.44
C ARG A 444 28.95 -18.64 -63.64
#